data_AF-A0ABD7G5V8-F1
#
_entry.id   AF-A0ABD7G5V8-F1
#
_cell.length_a   1.000
_cell.length_b   1.000
_cell.length_c   1.000
_cell.angle_alpha   90.00
_cell.angle_beta   90.00
_cell.angle_gamma   90.00
#
_symmetry.space_group_name_H-M   'P 1'
#
loop_
_entity.id
_entity.type
_entity.pdbx_description
1 polymer ?
#
loop_
_entity_poly.entity_id
_entity_poly.type
_entity_poly.pdbx_seq_one_letter_code
_entity_poly.pdbx_strand_id
1 'polypeptide(L)'
;MDTHPGFATDLLFDRYQGNVVDHEQFWAVRTPDAPDYYFGNYLLLPFPPSDHDKGWLEASFDKLIGQDPRVRHRTFQWPLAAGQNSRVAGFVAAGYQYMECVVLALEAADWQPPVATVAARPFTPADWDEWLAFELEERDPGHSEQSYLPYLQSRRQLYEAMIGDGLGQWWGIWQQEQLVASCGLFFTDTLGRFQLVRTRQAWRNQGLCRQLLSQVARHGLTRVDRLIIVADEHYHAQRVYRSLGFAPVARIGSLCRWPHSVQ
;
A
#
# COMPACT_ATOMS: atom_id res chain seq x y z
N MET A 1 1.63 14.24 10.77
CA MET A 1 1.43 13.01 9.97
C MET A 1 2.72 12.33 9.58
N ASP A 2 3.75 13.09 9.16
CA ASP A 2 5.02 12.53 8.66
C ASP A 2 5.85 11.73 9.69
N THR A 3 5.46 11.71 10.97
CA THR A 3 6.15 10.93 12.00
C THR A 3 5.60 9.50 12.15
N HIS A 4 4.41 9.22 11.60
CA HIS A 4 3.82 7.89 11.65
C HIS A 4 4.39 7.03 10.50
N PRO A 5 5.08 5.90 10.75
CA PRO A 5 5.87 5.20 9.73
C PRO A 5 5.08 4.70 8.51
N GLY A 6 3.81 4.31 8.71
CA GLY A 6 2.90 3.96 7.61
C GLY A 6 2.63 5.17 6.71
N PHE A 7 1.96 6.20 7.21
CA PHE A 7 1.66 7.42 6.45
C PHE A 7 2.89 8.17 5.93
N ALA A 8 3.98 8.26 6.69
CA ALA A 8 5.22 8.89 6.22
C ALA A 8 5.72 8.26 4.91
N THR A 9 5.56 6.93 4.80
CA THR A 9 5.95 6.19 3.61
C THR A 9 4.85 6.09 2.55
N ASP A 10 3.56 6.21 2.90
CA ASP A 10 2.48 6.35 1.90
C ASP A 10 2.58 7.71 1.20
N LEU A 11 2.83 8.78 1.99
CA LEU A 11 3.01 10.15 1.51
C LEU A 11 4.19 10.33 0.55
N LEU A 12 5.17 9.42 0.56
CA LEU A 12 6.23 9.36 -0.45
C LEU A 12 5.63 9.23 -1.86
N PHE A 13 4.67 8.31 -2.04
CA PHE A 13 4.02 8.06 -3.32
C PHE A 13 3.00 9.15 -3.63
N ASP A 14 2.22 9.56 -2.62
CA ASP A 14 1.18 10.57 -2.79
C ASP A 14 1.73 11.92 -3.23
N ARG A 15 2.87 12.35 -2.68
CA ARG A 15 3.55 13.59 -3.07
C ARG A 15 4.24 13.49 -4.43
N TYR A 16 4.66 12.29 -4.84
CA TYR A 16 5.32 12.09 -6.13
C TYR A 16 4.33 12.11 -7.28
N GLN A 17 3.18 11.43 -7.13
CA GLN A 17 2.18 11.30 -8.21
C GLN A 17 1.01 12.31 -8.10
N GLY A 18 0.90 13.01 -6.98
CA GLY A 18 -0.33 13.69 -6.62
C GLY A 18 -0.10 14.98 -5.82
N ASN A 19 -1.17 15.40 -5.17
CA ASN A 19 -1.22 16.62 -4.38
C ASN A 19 -1.63 16.29 -2.95
N VAL A 20 -0.82 16.72 -1.99
CA VAL A 20 -1.11 16.63 -0.56
C VAL A 20 -1.25 18.04 -0.03
N VAL A 21 -2.44 18.40 0.45
CA VAL A 21 -2.73 19.73 0.99
C VAL A 21 -3.07 19.61 2.47
N ASP A 22 -2.31 20.33 3.31
CA ASP A 22 -2.54 20.41 4.75
C ASP A 22 -3.68 21.40 5.06
N HIS A 23 -4.69 20.93 5.79
CA HIS A 23 -5.74 21.75 6.38
C HIS A 23 -5.70 21.59 7.90
N GLU A 24 -6.25 22.56 8.63
CA GLU A 24 -6.21 22.60 10.09
C GLU A 24 -6.64 21.29 10.78
N GLN A 25 -7.62 20.57 10.21
CA GLN A 25 -8.20 19.36 10.81
C GLN A 25 -7.78 18.05 10.15
N PHE A 26 -7.20 18.08 8.94
CA PHE A 26 -6.87 16.89 8.15
C PHE A 26 -6.00 17.25 6.94
N TRP A 27 -5.39 16.26 6.29
CA TRP A 27 -4.76 16.48 4.98
C TRP A 27 -5.63 15.93 3.87
N ALA A 28 -5.73 16.64 2.75
CA ALA A 28 -6.42 16.17 1.55
C ALA A 28 -5.39 15.62 0.56
N VAL A 29 -5.50 14.34 0.23
CA VAL A 29 -4.62 13.65 -0.72
C VAL A 29 -5.39 13.36 -2.01
N ARG A 30 -4.79 13.69 -3.15
CA ARG A 30 -5.41 13.54 -4.47
C ARG A 30 -4.40 13.05 -5.50
N THR A 31 -4.81 12.15 -6.37
CA THR A 31 -4.06 11.74 -7.56
C THR A 31 -4.90 12.07 -8.80
N PRO A 32 -4.75 13.27 -9.39
CA PRO A 32 -5.62 13.74 -10.48
C PRO A 32 -5.67 12.81 -11.70
N ASP A 33 -4.53 12.17 -12.01
CA ASP A 33 -4.40 11.25 -13.15
C ASP A 33 -4.93 9.85 -12.85
N ALA A 34 -5.33 9.56 -11.60
CA ALA A 34 -5.90 8.29 -11.16
C ALA A 34 -7.10 8.51 -10.22
N PRO A 35 -8.22 9.05 -10.71
CA PRO A 35 -9.39 9.41 -9.88
C PRO A 35 -10.12 8.20 -9.28
N ASP A 36 -9.96 7.02 -9.85
CA ASP A 36 -10.48 5.74 -9.35
C ASP A 36 -9.50 5.03 -8.40
N TYR A 37 -8.35 5.63 -8.09
CA TYR A 37 -7.45 5.12 -7.07
C TYR A 37 -7.97 5.47 -5.67
N TYR A 38 -8.70 4.52 -5.08
CA TYR A 38 -9.45 4.73 -3.84
C TYR A 38 -8.58 5.18 -2.64
N PHE A 39 -7.38 4.64 -2.52
CA PHE A 39 -6.42 4.98 -1.46
C PHE A 39 -5.33 5.98 -1.93
N GLY A 40 -5.47 6.57 -3.13
CA GLY A 40 -4.72 7.77 -3.54
C GLY A 40 -5.56 9.05 -3.52
N ASN A 41 -6.84 8.92 -3.13
CA ASN A 41 -7.78 10.03 -3.05
C ASN A 41 -8.54 9.92 -1.72
N TYR A 42 -8.00 10.51 -0.66
CA TYR A 42 -8.48 10.32 0.72
C TYR A 42 -8.26 11.57 1.60
N LEU A 43 -9.00 11.65 2.71
CA LEU A 43 -8.63 12.56 3.81
C LEU A 43 -7.84 11.80 4.87
N LEU A 44 -6.70 12.35 5.26
CA LEU A 44 -5.84 11.85 6.34
C LEU A 44 -6.14 12.60 7.64
N LEU A 45 -6.77 11.92 8.59
CA LEU A 45 -7.24 12.48 9.85
C LEU A 45 -6.21 12.25 10.98
N PRO A 46 -5.92 13.25 11.83
CA PRO A 46 -4.92 13.13 12.89
C PRO A 46 -5.33 12.15 13.99
N PHE A 47 -6.64 11.91 14.13
CA PHE A 47 -7.23 11.04 15.13
C PHE A 47 -8.38 10.23 14.53
N PRO A 48 -8.77 9.11 15.16
CA PRO A 48 -9.93 8.34 14.73
C PRO A 48 -11.21 9.19 14.73
N PRO A 49 -12.02 9.15 13.65
CA PRO A 49 -13.31 9.81 13.64
C PRO A 49 -14.32 9.07 14.52
N SER A 50 -15.38 9.78 14.86
CA SER A 50 -16.58 9.25 15.48
C SER A 50 -17.79 9.41 14.55
N ASP A 51 -18.89 8.73 14.85
CA ASP A 51 -20.13 8.86 14.09
C ASP A 51 -20.65 10.31 13.95
N HIS A 52 -20.30 11.20 14.89
CA HIS A 52 -20.64 12.63 14.83
C HIS A 52 -19.89 13.37 13.71
N ASP A 53 -18.76 12.82 13.26
CA ASP A 53 -17.90 13.47 12.27
C ASP A 53 -18.33 13.22 10.83
N LYS A 54 -19.23 12.26 10.61
CA LYS A 54 -19.62 11.79 9.27
C LYS A 54 -20.04 12.91 8.34
N GLY A 55 -20.96 13.76 8.77
CA GLY A 55 -21.54 14.79 7.90
C GLY A 55 -20.50 15.79 7.39
N TRP A 56 -19.63 16.28 8.28
CA TRP A 56 -18.63 17.27 7.88
C TRP A 56 -17.47 16.64 7.11
N LEU A 57 -17.10 15.39 7.40
CA LEU A 57 -16.08 14.63 6.66
C LEU A 57 -16.52 14.33 5.23
N GLU A 58 -17.76 13.88 5.03
CA GLU A 58 -18.33 13.67 3.69
C GLU A 58 -18.38 14.97 2.89
N ALA A 59 -18.87 16.05 3.50
CA ALA A 59 -18.90 17.37 2.85
C ALA A 59 -17.50 17.89 2.50
N SER A 60 -16.51 17.67 3.37
CA SER A 60 -15.11 18.06 3.13
C SER A 60 -14.49 17.25 2.01
N PHE A 61 -14.73 15.94 1.98
CA PHE A 61 -14.28 15.07 0.88
C PHE A 61 -14.88 15.52 -0.45
N ASP A 62 -16.19 15.74 -0.49
CA ASP A 62 -16.89 16.16 -1.71
C ASP A 62 -16.36 17.48 -2.24
N LYS A 63 -16.15 18.45 -1.35
CA LYS A 63 -15.62 19.77 -1.70
C LYS A 63 -14.19 19.73 -2.25
N LEU A 64 -13.32 18.91 -1.67
CA LEU A 64 -11.88 18.96 -1.94
C LEU A 64 -11.39 17.92 -2.95
N ILE A 65 -12.04 16.76 -2.96
CA ILE A 65 -11.62 15.57 -3.72
C ILE A 65 -12.72 15.13 -4.70
N GLY A 66 -13.95 14.99 -4.21
CA GLY A 66 -15.10 14.45 -4.97
C GLY A 66 -15.69 15.38 -6.05
N GLN A 67 -14.94 16.39 -6.51
CA GLN A 67 -15.37 17.30 -7.57
C GLN A 67 -15.29 16.65 -8.96
N ASP A 68 -14.38 15.69 -9.15
CA ASP A 68 -14.32 14.90 -10.38
C ASP A 68 -15.38 13.78 -10.33
N PRO A 69 -16.32 13.71 -11.28
CA PRO A 69 -17.39 12.69 -11.29
C PRO A 69 -16.87 11.24 -11.41
N ARG A 70 -15.60 11.05 -11.80
CA ARG A 70 -14.95 9.73 -11.82
C ARG A 70 -14.57 9.24 -10.42
N VAL A 71 -14.41 10.15 -9.45
CA VAL A 71 -14.21 9.82 -8.04
C VAL A 71 -15.55 9.36 -7.47
N ARG A 72 -15.76 8.04 -7.42
CA ARG A 72 -17.02 7.42 -6.96
C ARG A 72 -16.92 6.77 -5.58
N HIS A 73 -15.83 7.03 -4.87
CA HIS A 73 -15.58 6.52 -3.53
C HIS A 73 -15.48 7.66 -2.50
N ARG A 74 -15.41 7.30 -1.23
CA ARG A 74 -14.93 8.20 -0.16
C ARG A 74 -14.02 7.41 0.77
N THR A 75 -12.81 7.92 0.99
CA THR A 75 -11.80 7.28 1.83
C THR A 75 -11.32 8.22 2.92
N PHE A 76 -11.25 7.70 4.14
CA PHE A 76 -10.71 8.36 5.31
C PHE A 76 -9.68 7.44 5.96
N GLN A 77 -8.53 7.97 6.39
CA GLN A 77 -7.49 7.20 7.08
C GLN A 77 -6.98 7.94 8.31
N TRP A 78 -6.55 7.20 9.33
CA TRP A 78 -6.02 7.78 10.56
C TRP A 78 -5.09 6.82 11.31
N PRO A 79 -4.19 7.32 12.18
CA PRO A 79 -3.38 6.47 13.03
C PRO A 79 -4.22 5.89 14.17
N LEU A 80 -3.95 4.63 14.53
CA LEU A 80 -4.55 3.96 15.68
C LEU A 80 -3.49 3.65 16.74
N ALA A 81 -3.73 4.11 17.97
CA ALA A 81 -2.93 3.68 19.10
C ALA A 81 -3.19 2.21 19.47
N ALA A 82 -2.27 1.59 20.19
CA ALA A 82 -2.44 0.24 20.70
C ALA A 82 -3.69 0.15 21.61
N GLY A 83 -4.58 -0.82 21.34
CA GLY A 83 -5.83 -0.99 22.08
C GLY A 83 -6.92 0.06 21.79
N GLN A 84 -6.66 1.02 20.90
CA GLN A 84 -7.66 2.00 20.48
C GLN A 84 -8.60 1.38 19.44
N ASN A 85 -9.90 1.61 19.63
CA ASN A 85 -10.96 1.21 18.71
C ASN A 85 -11.64 2.46 18.13
N SER A 86 -12.13 2.35 16.90
CA SER A 86 -12.85 3.43 16.21
C SER A 86 -14.36 3.35 16.47
N ARG A 87 -15.01 4.50 16.74
CA ARG A 87 -16.46 4.59 16.98
C ARG A 87 -17.19 4.98 15.69
N VAL A 88 -17.17 4.06 14.72
CA VAL A 88 -17.55 4.33 13.32
C VAL A 88 -18.76 3.51 12.84
N ALA A 89 -19.61 3.06 13.77
CA ALA A 89 -20.75 2.21 13.45
C ALA A 89 -21.74 2.90 12.50
N GLY A 90 -21.94 4.21 12.65
CA GLY A 90 -22.75 5.05 11.78
C GLY A 90 -22.16 5.29 10.39
N PHE A 91 -20.86 5.12 10.19
CA PHE A 91 -20.25 5.02 8.86
C PHE A 91 -20.50 3.65 8.25
N VAL A 92 -20.29 2.57 9.01
CA VAL A 92 -20.51 1.20 8.51
C VAL A 92 -21.97 0.99 8.09
N ALA A 93 -22.92 1.49 8.89
CA ALA A 93 -24.35 1.49 8.53
C ALA A 93 -24.67 2.32 7.27
N ALA A 94 -23.79 3.24 6.87
CA ALA A 94 -23.89 4.04 5.65
C ALA A 94 -23.10 3.47 4.47
N GLY A 95 -22.68 2.21 4.55
CA GLY A 95 -22.01 1.48 3.46
C GLY A 95 -20.50 1.65 3.40
N TYR A 96 -19.86 2.22 4.43
CA TYR A 96 -18.39 2.23 4.52
C TYR A 96 -17.88 0.87 5.01
N GLN A 97 -16.82 0.38 4.38
CA GLN A 97 -16.04 -0.72 4.91
C GLN A 97 -14.98 -0.16 5.86
N TYR A 98 -14.99 -0.65 7.11
CA TYR A 98 -13.92 -0.39 8.07
C TYR A 98 -12.80 -1.41 7.87
N MET A 99 -11.56 -0.94 7.80
CA MET A 99 -10.37 -1.79 7.66
C MET A 99 -9.27 -1.29 8.60
N GLU A 100 -8.52 -2.24 9.16
CA GLU A 100 -7.35 -1.95 9.98
C GLU A 100 -6.10 -2.57 9.36
N CYS A 101 -5.02 -1.80 9.33
CA CYS A 101 -3.71 -2.27 8.89
C CYS A 101 -2.71 -2.16 10.03
N VAL A 102 -1.80 -3.14 10.09
CA VAL A 102 -0.63 -3.10 10.96
C VAL A 102 0.57 -2.61 10.17
N VAL A 103 1.29 -1.65 10.73
CA VAL A 103 2.59 -1.20 10.22
C VAL A 103 3.67 -2.02 10.91
N LEU A 104 4.45 -2.73 10.11
CA LEU A 104 5.53 -3.60 10.52
C LEU A 104 6.86 -2.99 10.10
N ALA A 105 7.84 -2.97 11.00
CA ALA A 105 9.18 -2.49 10.76
C ALA A 105 10.20 -3.60 10.87
N LEU A 106 11.22 -3.58 10.02
CA LEU A 106 12.41 -4.42 10.09
C LEU A 106 13.65 -3.53 10.23
N GLU A 107 14.49 -3.87 11.20
CA GLU A 107 15.80 -3.26 11.40
C GLU A 107 16.91 -4.30 11.17
N ALA A 108 18.13 -3.82 10.90
CA ALA A 108 19.25 -4.70 10.59
C ALA A 108 19.60 -5.67 11.73
N ALA A 109 19.42 -5.24 12.98
CA ALA A 109 19.71 -6.06 14.16
C ALA A 109 18.72 -7.23 14.34
N ASP A 110 17.48 -7.07 13.89
CA ASP A 110 16.41 -8.07 14.05
C ASP A 110 16.27 -8.99 12.83
N TRP A 111 16.98 -8.69 11.75
CA TRP A 111 16.80 -9.38 10.48
C TRP A 111 17.28 -10.83 10.52
N GLN A 112 16.35 -11.74 10.21
CA GLN A 112 16.56 -13.18 10.22
C GLN A 112 16.47 -13.74 8.78
N PRO A 113 17.57 -13.72 8.01
CA PRO A 113 17.56 -14.21 6.63
C PRO A 113 17.37 -15.73 6.58
N PRO A 114 16.48 -16.26 5.71
CA PRO A 114 16.46 -17.68 5.39
C PRO A 114 17.68 -18.03 4.53
N VAL A 115 17.99 -19.33 4.45
CA VAL A 115 18.90 -19.84 3.42
C VAL A 115 18.24 -19.61 2.06
N ALA A 116 18.90 -18.86 1.18
CA ALA A 116 18.40 -18.56 -0.15
C ALA A 116 18.54 -19.80 -1.04
N THR A 117 17.43 -20.24 -1.63
CA THR A 117 17.36 -21.35 -2.59
C THR A 117 16.95 -20.87 -3.97
N VAL A 118 16.46 -19.63 -4.09
CA VAL A 118 16.13 -18.96 -5.35
C VAL A 118 16.59 -17.51 -5.29
N ALA A 119 17.09 -16.99 -6.41
CA ALA A 119 17.58 -15.62 -6.51
C ALA A 119 16.45 -14.66 -6.89
N ALA A 120 16.36 -13.54 -6.18
CA ALA A 120 15.62 -12.38 -6.64
C ALA A 120 16.54 -11.49 -7.49
N ARG A 121 16.02 -10.88 -8.54
CA ARG A 121 16.76 -9.86 -9.34
C ARG A 121 15.92 -8.59 -9.50
N PRO A 122 16.57 -7.42 -9.65
CA PRO A 122 15.87 -6.20 -10.01
C PRO A 122 15.19 -6.34 -11.38
N PHE A 123 14.13 -5.56 -11.56
CA PHE A 123 13.44 -5.42 -12.83
C PHE A 123 14.28 -4.64 -13.84
N THR A 124 14.09 -5.01 -15.09
CA THR A 124 14.50 -4.29 -16.28
C THR A 124 13.24 -3.77 -16.99
N PRO A 125 13.35 -2.84 -17.95
CA PRO A 125 12.19 -2.35 -18.69
C PRO A 125 11.33 -3.45 -19.33
N ALA A 126 11.94 -4.57 -19.73
CA ALA A 126 11.24 -5.69 -20.38
C ALA A 126 10.36 -6.51 -19.41
N ASP A 127 10.55 -6.38 -18.09
CA ASP A 127 9.83 -7.20 -17.10
C ASP A 127 8.43 -6.66 -16.77
N TRP A 128 8.16 -5.39 -17.10
CA TRP A 128 6.93 -4.72 -16.68
C TRP A 128 5.66 -5.21 -17.36
N ASP A 129 5.76 -5.73 -18.58
CA ASP A 129 4.62 -6.34 -19.27
C ASP A 129 4.21 -7.64 -18.58
N GLU A 130 5.18 -8.48 -18.17
CA GLU A 130 4.93 -9.68 -17.38
C GLU A 130 4.38 -9.33 -15.98
N TRP A 131 4.87 -8.25 -15.36
CA TRP A 131 4.31 -7.77 -14.10
C TRP A 131 2.85 -7.34 -14.22
N LEU A 132 2.50 -6.63 -15.29
CA LEU A 132 1.12 -6.21 -15.52
C LEU A 132 0.21 -7.42 -15.72
N ALA A 133 0.62 -8.40 -16.53
CA ALA A 133 -0.11 -9.65 -16.72
C ALA A 133 -0.27 -10.42 -15.39
N PHE A 134 0.80 -10.50 -14.59
CA PHE A 134 0.80 -11.14 -13.29
C PHE A 134 -0.18 -10.46 -12.29
N GLU A 135 -0.15 -9.14 -12.17
CA GLU A 135 -1.07 -8.42 -11.26
C GLU A 135 -2.52 -8.47 -11.74
N LEU A 136 -2.77 -8.52 -13.05
CA LEU A 136 -4.11 -8.72 -13.59
C LEU A 136 -4.64 -10.11 -13.29
N GLU A 137 -3.81 -11.15 -13.41
CA GLU A 137 -4.18 -12.53 -13.09
C GLU A 137 -4.51 -12.69 -11.59
N GLU A 138 -3.70 -12.07 -10.71
CA GLU A 138 -3.83 -12.18 -9.25
C GLU A 138 -4.72 -11.11 -8.60
N ARG A 139 -5.43 -10.30 -9.39
CA ARG A 139 -6.33 -9.26 -8.88
C ARG A 139 -7.42 -9.86 -8.00
N ASP A 140 -8.02 -9.01 -7.16
CA ASP A 140 -9.24 -9.39 -6.45
C ASP A 140 -10.36 -9.73 -7.45
N PRO A 141 -10.99 -10.92 -7.38
CA PRO A 141 -12.12 -11.28 -8.24
C PRO A 141 -13.29 -10.29 -8.20
N GLY A 142 -13.40 -9.49 -7.14
CA GLY A 142 -14.36 -8.38 -7.02
C GLY A 142 -14.12 -7.22 -7.99
N HIS A 143 -12.96 -7.20 -8.67
CA HIS A 143 -12.63 -6.20 -9.69
C HIS A 143 -12.57 -6.82 -11.09
N SER A 144 -13.30 -6.21 -12.04
CA SER A 144 -13.18 -6.59 -13.45
C SER A 144 -11.83 -6.13 -13.98
N GLU A 145 -11.27 -6.90 -14.93
CA GLU A 145 -10.02 -6.54 -15.61
C GLU A 145 -10.09 -5.13 -16.21
N GLN A 146 -11.20 -4.81 -16.89
CA GLN A 146 -11.43 -3.50 -17.50
C GLN A 146 -11.35 -2.35 -16.48
N SER A 147 -11.82 -2.57 -15.25
CA SER A 147 -11.75 -1.55 -14.19
C SER A 147 -10.39 -1.49 -13.49
N TYR A 148 -9.64 -2.60 -13.47
CA TYR A 148 -8.40 -2.71 -12.71
C TYR A 148 -7.16 -2.35 -13.53
N LEU A 149 -7.21 -2.52 -14.85
CA LEU A 149 -6.11 -2.22 -15.77
C LEU A 149 -5.66 -0.74 -15.71
N PRO A 150 -6.54 0.29 -15.75
CA PRO A 150 -6.11 1.68 -15.66
C PRO A 150 -5.36 1.98 -14.35
N TYR A 151 -5.83 1.42 -13.23
CA TYR A 151 -5.14 1.51 -11.95
C TYR A 151 -3.72 0.93 -12.04
N LEU A 152 -3.55 -0.30 -12.53
CA LEU A 152 -2.22 -0.92 -12.66
C LEU A 152 -1.29 -0.17 -13.61
N GLN A 153 -1.81 0.38 -14.71
CA GLN A 153 -1.04 1.23 -15.63
C GLN A 153 -0.54 2.50 -14.95
N SER A 154 -1.40 3.17 -14.16
CA SER A 154 -1.01 4.32 -13.35
C SER A 154 0.07 3.95 -12.32
N ARG A 155 -0.05 2.79 -11.67
CA ARG A 155 0.97 2.29 -10.73
C ARG A 155 2.30 1.97 -11.41
N ARG A 156 2.27 1.34 -12.58
CA ARG A 156 3.47 1.09 -13.39
C ARG A 156 4.21 2.40 -13.70
N GLN A 157 3.50 3.40 -14.22
CA GLN A 157 4.09 4.71 -14.55
C GLN A 157 4.76 5.35 -13.34
N LEU A 158 4.09 5.33 -12.18
CA LEU A 158 4.66 5.82 -10.93
C LEU A 158 5.96 5.09 -10.57
N TYR A 159 5.95 3.76 -10.57
CA TYR A 159 7.11 2.98 -10.17
C TYR A 159 8.26 3.13 -11.16
N GLU A 160 8.01 3.09 -12.48
CA GLU A 160 9.02 3.34 -13.51
C GLU A 160 9.68 4.72 -13.33
N ALA A 161 8.88 5.77 -13.07
CA ALA A 161 9.39 7.12 -12.84
C ALA A 161 10.25 7.22 -11.56
N MET A 162 9.75 6.70 -10.43
CA MET A 162 10.49 6.70 -9.17
C MET A 162 11.80 5.89 -9.24
N ILE A 163 11.82 4.81 -10.03
CA ILE A 163 13.04 4.04 -10.29
C ILE A 163 14.02 4.85 -11.13
N GLY A 164 13.53 5.53 -12.18
CA GLY A 164 14.32 6.47 -12.99
C GLY A 164 14.99 7.57 -12.16
N ASP A 165 14.31 8.04 -11.13
CA ASP A 165 14.81 9.05 -10.19
C ASP A 165 15.67 8.47 -9.04
N GLY A 166 15.91 7.15 -9.01
CA GLY A 166 16.73 6.50 -7.99
C GLY A 166 16.08 6.41 -6.60
N LEU A 167 14.76 6.60 -6.51
CA LEU A 167 13.98 6.56 -5.26
C LEU A 167 13.63 5.13 -4.84
N GLY A 168 13.90 4.13 -5.67
CA GLY A 168 13.60 2.74 -5.34
C GLY A 168 13.95 1.79 -6.48
N GLN A 169 13.47 0.57 -6.35
CA GLN A 169 13.58 -0.47 -7.37
C GLN A 169 12.41 -1.45 -7.22
N TRP A 170 12.17 -2.24 -8.27
CA TRP A 170 11.27 -3.38 -8.25
C TRP A 170 12.07 -4.67 -8.40
N TRP A 171 11.63 -5.74 -7.75
CA TRP A 171 12.29 -7.04 -7.79
C TRP A 171 11.29 -8.14 -8.08
N GLY A 172 11.80 -9.22 -8.68
CA GLY A 172 11.06 -10.45 -8.88
C GLY A 172 11.85 -11.69 -8.56
N ILE A 173 11.13 -12.80 -8.51
CA ILE A 173 11.66 -14.15 -8.64
C ILE A 173 11.02 -14.76 -9.88
N TRP A 174 11.83 -15.40 -10.72
CA TRP A 174 11.39 -16.07 -11.93
C TRP A 174 11.61 -17.57 -11.85
N GLN A 175 10.64 -18.34 -12.36
CA GLN A 175 10.78 -19.78 -12.57
C GLN A 175 10.14 -20.15 -13.91
N GLN A 176 10.82 -20.97 -14.71
CA GLN A 176 10.32 -21.37 -16.04
C GLN A 176 9.91 -20.15 -16.90
N GLU A 177 10.74 -19.08 -16.85
CA GLU A 177 10.51 -17.79 -17.52
C GLU A 177 9.29 -16.98 -17.04
N GLN A 178 8.54 -17.47 -16.05
CA GLN A 178 7.40 -16.79 -15.45
C GLN A 178 7.79 -16.00 -14.20
N LEU A 179 7.20 -14.82 -14.02
CA LEU A 179 7.28 -14.09 -12.77
C LEU A 179 6.40 -14.79 -11.71
N VAL A 180 7.03 -15.29 -10.64
CA VAL A 180 6.31 -16.08 -9.61
C VAL A 180 6.14 -15.34 -8.28
N ALA A 181 6.98 -14.33 -8.02
CA ALA A 181 6.84 -13.41 -6.90
C ALA A 181 7.44 -12.06 -7.25
N SER A 182 6.85 -10.97 -6.77
CA SER A 182 7.35 -9.61 -7.02
C SER A 182 7.10 -8.69 -5.82
N CYS A 183 7.93 -7.66 -5.70
CA CYS A 183 7.71 -6.55 -4.77
C CYS A 183 8.56 -5.34 -5.17
N GLY A 184 8.07 -4.15 -4.83
CA GLY A 184 8.85 -2.92 -4.84
C GLY A 184 9.47 -2.62 -3.48
N LEU A 185 10.56 -1.85 -3.47
CA LEU A 185 11.10 -1.18 -2.28
C LEU A 185 11.53 0.23 -2.68
N PHE A 186 10.88 1.22 -2.06
CA PHE A 186 11.10 2.65 -2.31
C PHE A 186 11.45 3.37 -1.03
N PHE A 187 12.17 4.47 -1.14
CA PHE A 187 12.82 5.10 -0.01
C PHE A 187 12.34 6.55 0.16
N THR A 188 12.04 6.88 1.41
CA THR A 188 12.24 8.24 1.92
C THR A 188 13.71 8.40 2.35
N ASP A 189 14.08 9.54 2.90
CA ASP A 189 15.43 9.74 3.42
C ASP A 189 15.80 8.78 4.57
N THR A 190 14.80 8.31 5.34
CA THR A 190 15.04 7.56 6.59
C THR A 190 14.37 6.18 6.63
N LEU A 191 13.40 5.92 5.76
CA LEU A 191 12.60 4.69 5.74
C LEU A 191 12.51 4.11 4.33
N GLY A 192 12.55 2.78 4.23
CA GLY A 192 12.24 2.04 3.01
C GLY A 192 10.85 1.41 3.10
N ARG A 193 10.04 1.43 2.06
CA ARG A 193 8.68 0.90 2.04
C ARG A 193 8.52 -0.16 0.97
N PHE A 194 8.19 -1.36 1.41
CA PHE A 194 7.80 -2.43 0.52
C PHE A 194 6.44 -2.13 -0.12
N GLN A 195 6.34 -2.38 -1.42
CA GLN A 195 5.14 -2.18 -2.24
C GLN A 195 4.73 -3.48 -2.92
N LEU A 196 3.42 -3.72 -2.97
CA LEU A 196 2.77 -4.84 -3.66
C LEU A 196 3.54 -6.17 -3.55
N VAL A 197 3.74 -6.64 -2.32
CA VAL A 197 4.39 -7.93 -2.09
C VAL A 197 3.44 -9.04 -2.53
N ARG A 198 3.76 -9.72 -3.64
CA ARG A 198 2.90 -10.73 -4.25
C ARG A 198 3.64 -12.04 -4.51
N THR A 199 2.88 -13.13 -4.52
CA THR A 199 3.33 -14.45 -4.96
C THR A 199 2.18 -15.11 -5.71
N ARG A 200 2.45 -15.55 -6.94
CA ARG A 200 1.47 -16.20 -7.82
C ARG A 200 0.83 -17.38 -7.13
N GLN A 201 -0.47 -17.54 -7.26
CA GLN A 201 -1.27 -18.51 -6.50
C GLN A 201 -0.73 -19.93 -6.62
N ALA A 202 -0.36 -20.34 -7.84
CA ALA A 202 0.23 -21.66 -8.13
C ALA A 202 1.57 -21.92 -7.41
N TRP A 203 2.26 -20.87 -6.96
CA TRP A 203 3.60 -20.91 -6.37
C TRP A 203 3.63 -20.52 -4.88
N ARG A 204 2.45 -20.34 -4.26
CA ARG A 204 2.34 -20.03 -2.82
C ARG A 204 2.77 -21.24 -1.96
N ASN A 205 3.05 -20.97 -0.69
CA ASN A 205 3.49 -21.97 0.30
C ASN A 205 4.84 -22.65 0.02
N GLN A 206 5.63 -22.15 -0.93
CA GLN A 206 6.98 -22.63 -1.24
C GLN A 206 8.09 -21.73 -0.65
N GLY A 207 7.74 -20.77 0.21
CA GLY A 207 8.69 -19.84 0.83
C GLY A 207 9.17 -18.69 -0.07
N LEU A 208 8.67 -18.56 -1.30
CA LEU A 208 9.11 -17.53 -2.27
C LEU A 208 8.97 -16.10 -1.74
N CYS A 209 7.82 -15.75 -1.14
CA CYS A 209 7.61 -14.43 -0.53
C CYS A 209 8.69 -14.12 0.53
N ARG A 210 8.99 -15.10 1.40
CA ARG A 210 10.01 -14.96 2.44
C ARG A 210 11.39 -14.74 1.84
N GLN A 211 11.74 -15.50 0.79
CA GLN A 211 13.03 -15.39 0.11
C GLN A 211 13.19 -14.07 -0.64
N LEU A 212 12.14 -13.62 -1.33
CA LEU A 212 12.11 -12.34 -2.03
C LEU A 212 12.33 -11.19 -1.04
N LEU A 213 11.49 -11.11 0.00
CA LEU A 213 11.58 -10.05 1.00
C LEU A 213 12.92 -10.04 1.69
N SER A 214 13.47 -11.20 2.06
CA SER A 214 14.78 -11.22 2.72
C SER A 214 15.89 -10.72 1.81
N GLN A 215 15.88 -11.08 0.52
CA GLN A 215 16.91 -10.61 -0.41
C GLN A 215 16.79 -9.10 -0.63
N VAL A 216 15.58 -8.60 -0.84
CA VAL A 216 15.33 -7.16 -1.02
C VAL A 216 15.62 -6.38 0.27
N ALA A 217 15.33 -6.95 1.44
CA ALA A 217 15.65 -6.34 2.73
C ALA A 217 17.16 -6.18 2.93
N ARG A 218 17.97 -7.15 2.48
CA ARG A 218 19.44 -7.05 2.48
C ARG A 218 19.90 -5.78 1.75
N HIS A 219 19.31 -5.48 0.60
CA HIS A 219 19.63 -4.29 -0.19
C HIS A 219 19.07 -3.01 0.45
N GLY A 220 17.86 -3.07 1.01
CA GLY A 220 17.24 -1.92 1.66
C GLY A 220 17.99 -1.44 2.90
N LEU A 221 18.42 -2.37 3.73
CA LEU A 221 19.11 -2.10 5.00
C LEU A 221 20.53 -1.55 4.83
N THR A 222 21.10 -1.56 3.61
CA THR A 222 22.34 -0.81 3.32
C THR A 222 22.08 0.67 3.02
N ARG A 223 20.82 1.07 2.78
CA ARG A 223 20.43 2.44 2.42
C ARG A 223 19.75 3.18 3.57
N VAL A 224 18.95 2.48 4.37
CA VAL A 224 18.19 3.05 5.49
C VAL A 224 18.15 2.06 6.65
N ASP A 225 17.99 2.56 7.86
CA ASP A 225 18.02 1.72 9.07
C ASP A 225 16.76 0.89 9.26
N ARG A 226 15.64 1.30 8.64
CA ARG A 226 14.33 0.69 8.86
C ARG A 226 13.52 0.50 7.58
N LEU A 227 13.01 -0.71 7.40
CA LEU A 227 12.12 -1.07 6.30
C LEU A 227 10.70 -1.30 6.81
N ILE A 228 9.71 -0.83 6.07
CA ILE A 228 8.31 -0.78 6.45
C ILE A 228 7.49 -1.66 5.51
N ILE A 229 6.59 -2.45 6.10
CA ILE A 229 5.46 -3.10 5.43
C ILE A 229 4.19 -2.59 6.11
N VAL A 230 3.18 -2.24 5.33
CA VAL A 230 1.81 -2.06 5.86
C VAL A 230 0.97 -3.19 5.29
N ALA A 231 0.34 -3.94 6.18
CA ALA A 231 -0.46 -5.10 5.82
C ALA A 231 -1.79 -5.05 6.57
N ASP A 232 -2.85 -5.55 5.94
CA ASP A 232 -4.15 -5.74 6.61
C ASP A 232 -3.95 -6.60 7.88
N GLU A 233 -4.58 -6.19 8.98
CA GLU A 233 -4.47 -6.83 10.30
C GLU A 233 -4.93 -8.30 10.27
N HIS A 234 -5.80 -8.67 9.33
CA HIS A 234 -6.29 -10.04 9.12
C HIS A 234 -5.48 -10.81 8.08
N TYR A 235 -4.47 -10.19 7.45
CA TYR A 235 -3.72 -10.80 6.36
C TYR A 235 -2.80 -11.92 6.84
N HIS A 236 -2.91 -13.10 6.21
CA HIS A 236 -2.15 -14.30 6.58
C HIS A 236 -0.62 -14.18 6.44
N ALA A 237 -0.12 -13.21 5.67
CA ALA A 237 1.32 -13.02 5.46
C ALA A 237 2.06 -12.42 6.66
N GLN A 238 1.37 -11.95 7.71
CA GLN A 238 2.05 -11.43 8.90
C GLN A 238 3.01 -12.44 9.54
N ARG A 239 2.70 -13.74 9.49
CA ARG A 239 3.61 -14.78 9.97
C ARG A 239 4.91 -14.83 9.17
N VAL A 240 4.83 -14.61 7.85
CA VAL A 240 6.02 -14.56 6.99
C VAL A 240 6.87 -13.36 7.35
N TYR A 241 6.26 -12.17 7.50
CA TYR A 241 7.00 -10.96 7.87
C TYR A 241 7.68 -11.10 9.24
N ARG A 242 6.95 -11.59 10.26
CA ARG A 242 7.52 -11.82 11.60
C ARG A 242 8.66 -12.84 11.58
N SER A 243 8.61 -13.87 10.73
CA SER A 243 9.70 -14.86 10.58
C SER A 243 10.99 -14.29 9.94
N LEU A 244 10.93 -13.07 9.41
CA LEU A 244 12.08 -12.32 8.89
C LEU A 244 12.60 -11.28 9.90
N GLY A 245 11.93 -11.10 11.04
CA GLY A 245 12.26 -10.10 12.04
C GLY A 245 11.38 -8.85 12.03
N PHE A 246 10.36 -8.78 11.17
CA PHE A 246 9.46 -7.62 11.18
C PHE A 246 8.62 -7.58 12.47
N ALA A 247 8.61 -6.45 13.15
CA ALA A 247 7.86 -6.20 14.37
C ALA A 247 6.79 -5.11 14.17
N PRO A 248 5.60 -5.22 14.80
CA PRO A 248 4.56 -4.20 14.71
C PRO A 248 5.00 -2.93 15.43
N VAL A 249 4.88 -1.79 14.76
CA VAL A 249 5.27 -0.47 15.30
C VAL A 249 4.14 0.54 15.32
N ALA A 250 3.10 0.36 14.50
CA ALA A 250 1.93 1.23 14.47
C ALA A 250 0.71 0.53 13.85
N ARG A 251 -0.45 1.17 13.90
CA ARG A 251 -1.69 0.72 13.27
C ARG A 251 -2.37 1.86 12.52
N ILE A 252 -3.09 1.54 11.46
CA ILE A 252 -3.86 2.47 10.64
C ILE A 252 -5.30 1.99 10.62
N GLY A 253 -6.23 2.89 10.94
CA GLY A 253 -7.65 2.70 10.68
C GLY A 253 -8.04 3.36 9.38
N SER A 254 -8.99 2.77 8.66
CA SER A 254 -9.54 3.34 7.44
C SER A 254 -11.02 3.04 7.26
N LEU A 255 -11.70 3.98 6.62
CA LEU A 255 -13.06 3.80 6.11
C LEU A 255 -13.02 4.05 4.61
N CYS A 256 -13.54 3.11 3.83
CA CYS A 256 -13.75 3.30 2.40
C CYS A 256 -15.20 2.97 2.04
N ARG A 257 -15.91 3.92 1.42
CA ARG A 257 -17.16 3.64 0.74
C ARG A 257 -16.87 3.44 -0.74
N TRP A 258 -16.93 2.19 -1.20
CA TRP A 258 -16.74 1.84 -2.60
C TRP A 258 -17.90 2.34 -3.48
N PRO A 259 -17.68 2.48 -4.80
CA PRO A 259 -18.80 2.64 -5.71
C PRO A 259 -19.72 1.43 -5.60
N HIS A 260 -21.02 1.67 -5.43
CA HIS A 260 -22.00 0.59 -5.47
C HIS A 260 -22.11 0.11 -6.92
N SER A 261 -22.13 -1.20 -7.13
CA SER A 261 -22.59 -1.75 -8.41
C SER A 261 -24.02 -1.26 -8.60
N VAL A 262 -24.25 -0.42 -9.61
CA VAL A 262 -25.60 -0.17 -10.08
C VAL A 262 -26.05 -1.52 -10.66
N GLN A 263 -26.97 -2.19 -9.96
CA GLN A 263 -27.69 -3.33 -10.51
C GLN A 263 -28.52 -2.88 -11.71
#